data_AF-A6JFP3-F1
#
_entry.id   AF-A6JFP3-F1
#
_cell.length_a   1.000
_cell.length_b   1.000
_cell.length_c   1.000
_cell.angle_alpha   90.00
_cell.angle_beta   90.00
_cell.angle_gamma   90.00
#
_symmetry.space_group_name_H-M   'P 1'
#
loop_
_entity.id
_entity.type
_entity.pdbx_description
1 polymer ?
#
loop_
_entity_poly.entity_id
_entity_poly.type
_entity_poly.pdbx_seq_one_letter_code
_entity_poly.pdbx_strand_id
1 'polypeptide(L)'
;MLRFSLLLLNLEEYYFEQHTAFHVQHQGSPEERKIRGSLKICSKSVIFEPDAISQPILKIPLRDCLKIGKHGENGANKHFAKAKSLGISLIFSQVYFIKEHNIVAPYKIERGKMEYVFQLEVSGKVEDVVETLLQLHRASCLDKLGDQMAMITAILQSRLARTSFDKNRFQSVSEKLHMECKAEMVTPLVTNPGHVCITDTNLYFQPLNGYPKPVVQITLQDVRRIYKRRHGLMPLGLEVFCTEDDLCSDIYLKFYEPQDRDDLYFYIATYLEHHVAEHTAESYMLQWQRGHLSNYQYLLHLNNLADRSCNDLSQYPVFPWVISDYSSPELDLSNPATFRDLSKPVGALNPERLERLLTRYQEMPEPKFMYGSHYSSPGYVLFYLVRIAPEYMLCLQNGRFDNADRMFNSIAETWKNCLDGATDFKELIPEFYDEDASFLINSLKLDLGKRQGGQMVDDVELPAWASSPQDFLQKNKDALESSYVSEHLHEWIDLIFGYKQKGSEAIGAHNVFHPLTYEGGVDLNSIEDPDDKVAMLTQILEFGQTPKQLFVTPHPRRITPKFKSLSQASSYNASMTDSPGRLQG
;
A
#
# COMPACT_ATOMS: atom_id res chain seq x y z
N MET A 1 0.22 14.54 17.15
CA MET A 1 0.24 14.07 15.74
C MET A 1 0.60 15.25 14.86
N LEU A 2 1.55 15.11 13.94
CA LEU A 2 1.89 16.18 12.98
C LEU A 2 0.71 16.37 12.03
N ARG A 3 0.36 17.62 11.67
CA ARG A 3 -0.78 17.88 10.77
C ARG A 3 -0.40 17.57 9.33
N PHE A 4 0.82 17.94 8.94
CA PHE A 4 1.47 17.53 7.70
C PHE A 4 1.83 16.05 7.70
N SER A 5 1.64 15.42 6.54
CA SER A 5 2.11 14.08 6.19
C SER A 5 2.65 14.11 4.76
N LEU A 6 3.56 13.17 4.42
CA LEU A 6 4.03 12.98 3.05
C LEU A 6 2.88 12.65 2.08
N LEU A 7 1.75 12.14 2.57
CA LEU A 7 0.54 11.88 1.78
C LEU A 7 -0.10 13.15 1.20
N LEU A 8 0.29 14.34 1.68
CA LEU A 8 -0.14 15.61 1.11
C LEU A 8 0.64 15.97 -0.16
N LEU A 9 1.73 15.26 -0.47
CA LEU A 9 2.48 15.38 -1.71
C LEU A 9 1.72 14.69 -2.85
N ASN A 10 1.98 15.12 -4.08
CA ASN A 10 1.53 14.37 -5.25
C ASN A 10 2.34 13.06 -5.38
N LEU A 11 1.83 12.09 -6.14
CA LEU A 11 2.64 10.93 -6.53
C LEU A 11 3.95 11.40 -7.20
N GLU A 12 5.05 10.76 -6.82
CA GLU A 12 6.42 11.10 -7.27
C GLU A 12 6.86 12.55 -6.96
N GLU A 13 6.30 13.15 -5.91
CA GLU A 13 6.78 14.42 -5.36
C GLU A 13 7.66 14.18 -4.13
N TYR A 14 8.78 14.91 -4.05
CA TYR A 14 9.74 14.79 -2.96
C TYR A 14 9.67 16.03 -2.05
N TYR A 15 9.71 15.80 -0.74
CA TYR A 15 9.85 16.86 0.25
C TYR A 15 11.33 17.08 0.57
N PHE A 16 11.87 18.25 0.23
CA PHE A 16 13.31 18.53 0.35
C PHE A 16 13.70 19.17 1.66
N GLU A 17 13.02 20.25 2.06
CA GLU A 17 13.41 21.05 3.22
C GLU A 17 12.25 21.90 3.74
N GLN A 18 12.37 22.34 5.00
CA GLN A 18 11.41 23.27 5.62
C GLN A 18 12.10 24.43 6.32
N HIS A 19 11.35 25.52 6.44
CA HIS A 19 11.74 26.72 7.15
C HIS A 19 10.58 27.24 8.00
N THR A 20 10.85 27.69 9.22
CA THR A 20 9.87 28.48 9.98
C THR A 20 9.64 29.79 9.23
N ALA A 21 8.38 30.13 8.97
CA ALA A 21 8.00 31.32 8.23
C ALA A 21 6.72 31.97 8.78
N PHE A 22 6.53 33.24 8.44
CA PHE A 22 5.32 34.00 8.70
C PHE A 22 4.64 34.32 7.38
N HIS A 23 3.44 33.78 7.16
CA HIS A 23 2.57 34.20 6.07
C HIS A 23 1.98 35.58 6.41
N VAL A 24 2.30 36.58 5.60
CA VAL A 24 1.88 37.96 5.79
C VAL A 24 0.62 38.23 4.97
N GLN A 25 -0.48 38.52 5.66
CA GLN A 25 -1.75 38.92 5.07
C GLN A 25 -1.96 40.42 5.26
N HIS A 26 -2.59 41.08 4.28
CA HIS A 26 -2.93 42.52 4.34
C HIS A 26 -1.74 43.44 4.66
N GLN A 27 -0.55 43.13 4.12
CA GLN A 27 0.69 43.84 4.42
C GLN A 27 0.60 45.34 4.15
N GLY A 28 1.00 46.17 5.12
CA GLY A 28 0.93 47.63 5.03
C GLY A 28 -0.45 48.25 5.26
N SER A 29 -1.44 47.45 5.67
CA SER A 29 -2.74 47.92 6.15
C SER A 29 -2.83 47.88 7.69
N PRO A 30 -3.81 48.56 8.31
CA PRO A 30 -4.10 48.42 9.75
C PRO A 30 -4.44 46.99 10.19
N GLU A 31 -4.78 46.11 9.24
CA GLU A 31 -5.18 44.73 9.45
C GLU A 31 -4.05 43.72 9.11
N GLU A 32 -2.79 44.17 9.02
CA GLU A 32 -1.66 43.26 8.76
C GLU A 32 -1.62 42.13 9.79
N ARG A 33 -1.69 40.90 9.29
CA ARG A 33 -1.64 39.68 10.11
C ARG A 33 -0.45 38.84 9.68
N LYS A 34 0.28 38.33 10.66
CA LYS A 34 1.38 37.39 10.45
C LYS A 34 1.02 36.05 11.06
N ILE A 35 0.82 35.06 10.20
CA ILE A 35 0.52 33.70 10.62
C ILE A 35 1.82 32.92 10.62
N ARG A 36 2.28 32.49 11.80
CA ARG A 36 3.47 31.64 11.93
C ARG A 36 3.14 30.21 11.49
N GLY A 37 4.11 29.56 10.86
CA GLY A 37 4.01 28.16 10.46
C GLY A 37 5.29 27.62 9.84
N SER A 38 5.20 26.40 9.31
CA SER A 38 6.28 25.71 8.60
C SER A 38 6.06 25.81 7.09
N LEU A 39 6.98 26.45 6.38
CA LEU A 39 7.03 26.53 4.92
C LEU A 39 7.91 25.38 4.40
N LYS A 40 7.29 24.44 3.69
CA LYS A 40 7.90 23.23 3.14
C LYS A 40 8.11 23.39 1.64
N ILE A 41 9.32 23.08 1.20
CA ILE A 41 9.74 23.15 -0.19
C ILE A 41 9.75 21.73 -0.74
N CYS A 42 8.85 21.45 -1.68
CA CYS A 42 8.66 20.14 -2.30
C CYS A 42 8.91 20.24 -3.81
N SER A 43 9.11 19.11 -4.48
CA SER A 43 9.54 19.11 -5.88
C SER A 43 8.47 19.60 -6.86
N LYS A 44 7.18 19.52 -6.51
CA LYS A 44 6.06 19.95 -7.36
C LYS A 44 5.19 21.04 -6.71
N SER A 45 5.36 21.32 -5.43
CA SER A 45 4.54 22.28 -4.67
C SER A 45 5.28 22.97 -3.52
N VAL A 46 4.75 24.10 -3.09
CA VAL A 46 5.09 24.76 -1.83
C VAL A 46 3.95 24.51 -0.85
N ILE A 47 4.27 23.99 0.33
CA ILE A 47 3.27 23.69 1.36
C ILE A 47 3.53 24.57 2.58
N PHE A 48 2.54 25.35 3.00
CA PHE A 48 2.58 26.09 4.25
C PHE A 48 1.63 25.46 5.27
N GLU A 49 2.19 25.03 6.40
CA GLU A 49 1.45 24.48 7.54
C GLU A 49 1.45 25.51 8.68
N PRO A 50 0.36 26.27 8.88
CA PRO A 50 0.21 27.15 10.04
C PRO A 50 0.30 26.39 11.37
N ASP A 51 0.88 27.03 12.39
CA ASP A 51 0.92 26.49 13.76
C ASP A 51 -0.50 26.35 14.35
N ALA A 52 -1.41 27.25 13.97
CA ALA A 52 -2.79 27.24 14.42
C ALA A 52 -3.60 26.15 13.69
N ILE A 53 -4.17 25.22 14.46
CA ILE A 53 -4.97 24.09 13.95
C ILE A 53 -6.24 24.54 13.23
N SER A 54 -6.82 25.68 13.63
CA SER A 54 -8.01 26.24 12.96
C SER A 54 -7.73 26.71 11.53
N GLN A 55 -6.48 27.01 11.20
CA GLN A 55 -6.10 27.45 9.85
C GLN A 55 -5.82 26.25 8.95
N PRO A 56 -6.21 26.27 7.67
CA PRO A 56 -5.92 25.19 6.73
C PRO A 56 -4.43 25.13 6.38
N ILE A 57 -3.95 23.94 5.98
CA ILE A 57 -2.66 23.78 5.29
C ILE A 57 -2.86 24.32 3.87
N LEU A 58 -1.91 25.14 3.41
CA LEU A 58 -1.91 25.70 2.06
C LEU A 58 -0.97 24.87 1.21
N LYS A 59 -1.45 24.32 0.09
CA LYS A 59 -0.60 23.67 -0.93
C LYS A 59 -0.70 24.46 -2.23
N ILE A 60 0.41 25.04 -2.66
CA ILE A 60 0.53 25.86 -3.87
C ILE A 60 1.33 25.06 -4.91
N PRO A 61 0.71 24.57 -5.99
CA PRO A 61 1.44 23.88 -7.04
C PRO A 61 2.43 24.83 -7.72
N LEU A 62 3.66 24.37 -7.93
CA LEU A 62 4.68 25.18 -8.60
C LEU A 62 4.28 25.47 -10.04
N ARG A 63 3.70 24.51 -10.75
CA ARG A 63 3.22 24.70 -12.13
C ARG A 63 2.20 25.84 -12.27
N ASP A 64 1.47 26.14 -11.21
CA ASP A 64 0.46 27.21 -11.16
C ASP A 64 1.05 28.57 -10.70
N CYS A 65 2.35 28.62 -10.39
CA CYS A 65 3.05 29.86 -10.05
C CYS A 65 3.32 30.71 -11.31
N LEU A 66 2.85 31.95 -11.28
CA LEU A 66 3.07 32.97 -12.30
C LEU A 66 4.37 33.77 -12.05
N LYS A 67 4.74 33.96 -10.79
CA LYS A 67 5.98 34.63 -10.39
C LYS A 67 6.43 34.13 -9.01
N ILE A 68 7.72 33.84 -8.91
CA ILE A 68 8.42 33.54 -7.64
C ILE A 68 9.55 34.55 -7.52
N GLY A 69 9.73 35.15 -6.34
CA GLY A 69 10.87 36.03 -6.13
C GLY A 69 10.92 36.63 -4.74
N LYS A 70 11.90 37.53 -4.55
CA LYS A 70 12.00 38.32 -3.33
C LYS A 70 10.92 39.38 -3.30
N HIS A 71 10.17 39.41 -2.20
CA HIS A 71 9.31 40.53 -1.88
C HIS A 71 10.17 41.73 -1.48
N GLY A 72 10.10 42.82 -2.26
CA GLY A 72 10.83 44.07 -1.99
C GLY A 72 11.69 44.59 -3.14
N GLU A 73 11.95 43.78 -4.17
CA GLU A 73 12.68 44.14 -5.38
C GLU A 73 11.70 44.49 -6.52
N ASN A 74 11.13 45.69 -6.47
CA ASN A 74 10.61 46.38 -7.65
C ASN A 74 10.90 47.88 -7.46
N GLY A 75 11.57 48.46 -8.44
CA GLY A 75 12.38 49.68 -8.33
C GLY A 75 11.66 51.02 -8.26
N ALA A 76 12.52 52.04 -8.15
CA ALA A 76 12.31 53.49 -8.07
C ALA A 76 11.90 54.04 -6.70
N ASN A 77 12.79 54.89 -6.16
CA ASN A 77 12.74 55.66 -4.91
C ASN A 77 12.97 54.89 -3.62
N LYS A 78 14.15 55.10 -3.02
CA LYS A 78 14.36 55.11 -1.56
C LYS A 78 15.74 55.67 -1.18
N HIS A 79 15.86 57.00 -1.21
CA HIS A 79 16.47 57.66 -0.06
C HIS A 79 15.42 57.61 1.06
N PHE A 80 15.78 57.06 2.22
CA PHE A 80 14.94 56.84 3.40
C PHE A 80 13.83 55.78 3.27
N ALA A 81 14.12 54.53 3.68
CA ALA A 81 13.11 53.67 4.29
C ALA A 81 13.73 52.62 5.22
N LYS A 82 13.07 52.42 6.37
CA LYS A 82 13.27 51.31 7.31
C LYS A 82 13.62 50.00 6.59
N ALA A 83 14.55 49.23 7.17
CA ALA A 83 14.92 47.89 6.75
C ALA A 83 13.66 47.08 6.36
N LYS A 84 13.43 46.92 5.06
CA LYS A 84 12.33 46.11 4.53
C LYS A 84 12.67 44.66 4.86
N SER A 85 11.83 43.99 5.64
CA SER A 85 11.95 42.55 5.90
C SER A 85 11.88 41.81 4.57
N LEU A 86 12.96 41.13 4.19
CA LEU A 86 12.99 40.25 3.02
C LEU A 86 12.02 39.08 3.25
N GLY A 87 11.18 38.82 2.25
CA GLY A 87 10.27 37.67 2.23
C GLY A 87 10.21 37.05 0.85
N ILE A 88 9.62 35.87 0.75
CA ILE A 88 9.38 35.16 -0.50
C ILE A 88 7.98 35.55 -0.97
N SER A 89 7.85 36.16 -2.15
CA SER A 89 6.57 36.44 -2.81
C SER A 89 6.28 35.34 -3.84
N LEU A 90 5.10 34.73 -3.71
CA LEU A 90 4.56 33.76 -4.66
C LEU A 90 3.28 34.35 -5.26
N ILE A 91 3.27 34.56 -6.56
CA ILE A 91 2.07 34.90 -7.33
C ILE A 91 1.65 33.65 -8.11
N PHE A 92 0.42 33.19 -7.93
CA PHE A 92 -0.06 31.92 -8.49
C PHE A 92 -1.55 32.00 -8.86
N SER A 93 -2.03 31.00 -9.61
CA SER A 93 -3.41 30.92 -10.11
C SER A 93 -4.30 29.94 -9.34
N GLN A 94 -3.72 29.06 -8.50
CA GLN A 94 -4.44 28.01 -7.80
C GLN A 94 -3.78 27.67 -6.45
N VAL A 95 -4.60 27.40 -5.43
CA VAL A 95 -4.17 26.91 -4.12
C VAL A 95 -5.18 25.90 -3.57
N TYR A 96 -4.65 24.92 -2.83
CA TYR A 96 -5.45 23.92 -2.11
C TYR A 96 -5.41 24.21 -0.61
N PHE A 97 -6.57 24.12 0.03
CA PHE A 97 -6.75 24.21 1.47
C PHE A 97 -7.07 22.82 2.02
N ILE A 98 -6.25 22.36 2.95
CA ILE A 98 -6.23 20.98 3.42
C ILE A 98 -6.26 20.94 4.95
N LYS A 99 -6.99 20.00 5.55
CA LYS A 99 -7.00 19.75 7.00
C LYS A 99 -7.28 21.00 7.86
N GLU A 100 -8.24 21.81 7.44
CA GLU A 100 -8.78 22.89 8.27
C GLU A 100 -9.35 22.29 9.56
N HIS A 101 -9.04 22.87 10.73
CA HIS A 101 -9.38 22.30 12.04
C HIS A 101 -8.83 20.87 12.27
N ASN A 102 -7.80 20.46 11.51
CA ASN A 102 -7.27 19.10 11.46
C ASN A 102 -8.30 18.02 11.06
N ILE A 103 -9.31 18.39 10.26
CA ILE A 103 -10.32 17.46 9.77
C ILE A 103 -9.87 16.85 8.44
N VAL A 104 -9.87 15.52 8.34
CA VAL A 104 -9.59 14.82 7.08
C VAL A 104 -10.83 14.88 6.20
N ALA A 105 -10.73 15.62 5.10
CA ALA A 105 -11.82 15.86 4.16
C ALA A 105 -11.25 16.17 2.76
N PRO A 106 -12.07 16.09 1.69
CA PRO A 106 -11.67 16.52 0.37
C PRO A 106 -11.09 17.94 0.34
N TYR A 107 -10.06 18.15 -0.47
CA TYR A 107 -9.34 19.42 -0.53
C TYR A 107 -10.22 20.50 -1.12
N LYS A 108 -10.28 21.66 -0.46
CA LYS A 108 -10.94 22.84 -1.01
C LYS A 108 -9.96 23.53 -1.96
N ILE A 109 -10.43 23.94 -3.13
CA ILE A 109 -9.60 24.54 -4.19
C ILE A 109 -10.08 25.96 -4.43
N GLU A 110 -9.15 26.91 -4.44
CA GLU A 110 -9.41 28.28 -4.90
C GLU A 110 -8.62 28.56 -6.17
N ARG A 111 -9.29 29.19 -7.14
CA ARG A 111 -8.74 29.57 -8.44
C ARG A 111 -8.87 31.06 -8.65
N GLY A 112 -7.83 31.66 -9.21
CA GLY A 112 -7.73 33.10 -9.40
C GLY A 112 -6.30 33.57 -9.17
N LYS A 113 -5.98 34.80 -9.60
CA LYS A 113 -4.65 35.36 -9.35
C LYS A 113 -4.54 35.75 -7.87
N MET A 114 -3.61 35.14 -7.16
CA MET A 114 -3.33 35.37 -5.74
C MET A 114 -1.85 35.73 -5.54
N GLU A 115 -1.54 36.49 -4.49
CA GLU A 115 -0.16 36.76 -4.06
C GLU A 115 -0.02 36.50 -2.57
N TYR A 116 0.84 35.54 -2.20
CA TYR A 116 1.20 35.26 -0.80
C TYR A 116 2.66 35.62 -0.54
N VAL A 117 2.91 36.21 0.64
CA VAL A 117 4.25 36.62 1.07
C VAL A 117 4.63 35.86 2.34
N PHE A 118 5.78 35.17 2.30
CA PHE A 118 6.32 34.42 3.43
C PHE A 118 7.62 35.04 3.93
N GLN A 119 7.64 35.50 5.18
CA GLN A 119 8.84 36.00 5.84
C GLN A 119 9.51 34.86 6.61
N LEU A 120 10.71 34.44 6.20
CA LEU A 120 11.45 33.41 6.92
C LEU A 120 11.95 33.94 8.26
N GLU A 121 11.90 33.10 9.30
CA GLU A 121 12.49 33.42 10.61
C GLU A 121 14.01 33.61 10.50
N VAL A 122 14.66 32.82 9.64
CA VAL A 122 16.08 32.97 9.28
C VAL A 122 16.20 33.71 7.94
N SER A 123 16.25 35.04 8.00
CA SER A 123 16.24 35.90 6.80
C SER A 123 17.41 35.65 5.84
N GLY A 124 18.54 35.13 6.34
CA GLY A 124 19.72 34.83 5.53
C GLY A 124 19.52 33.73 4.48
N LYS A 125 18.46 32.91 4.61
CA LYS A 125 18.17 31.81 3.68
C LYS A 125 17.21 32.16 2.55
N VAL A 126 16.66 33.38 2.53
CA VAL A 126 15.61 33.76 1.58
C VAL A 126 16.07 33.59 0.13
N GLU A 127 17.33 33.96 -0.17
CA GLU A 127 17.86 33.81 -1.53
C GLU A 127 17.96 32.34 -1.95
N ASP A 128 18.63 31.52 -1.15
CA ASP A 128 18.82 30.09 -1.42
C ASP A 128 17.47 29.37 -1.65
N VAL A 129 16.44 29.74 -0.87
CA VAL A 129 15.09 29.18 -1.01
C VAL A 129 14.42 29.66 -2.29
N VAL A 130 14.54 30.95 -2.64
CA VAL A 130 14.00 31.48 -3.91
C VAL A 130 14.67 30.83 -5.12
N GLU A 131 15.99 30.66 -5.11
CA GLU A 131 16.73 29.97 -6.18
C GLU A 131 16.29 28.51 -6.33
N THR A 132 16.13 27.81 -5.21
CA THR A 132 15.61 26.43 -5.17
C THR A 132 14.19 26.39 -5.78
N LEU A 133 13.31 27.28 -5.34
CA LEU A 133 11.94 27.35 -5.86
C LEU A 133 11.90 27.67 -7.36
N LEU A 134 12.75 28.57 -7.85
CA LEU A 134 12.87 28.87 -9.28
C LEU A 134 13.36 27.66 -10.07
N GLN A 135 14.30 26.87 -9.53
CA GLN A 135 14.74 25.64 -10.18
C GLN A 135 13.61 24.60 -10.28
N LEU A 136 12.86 24.40 -9.20
CA LEU A 136 11.74 23.45 -9.15
C LEU A 136 10.54 23.94 -9.98
N HIS A 137 10.30 25.25 -10.01
CA HIS A 137 9.30 25.87 -10.88
C HIS A 137 9.60 25.60 -12.35
N ARG A 138 10.85 25.81 -12.79
CA ARG A 138 11.28 25.46 -14.16
C ARG A 138 11.03 23.99 -14.48
N ALA A 139 11.36 23.08 -13.55
CA ALA A 139 11.07 21.66 -13.72
C ALA A 139 9.57 21.42 -13.90
N SER A 140 8.72 22.01 -13.06
CA SER A 140 7.26 21.84 -13.12
C SER A 140 6.58 22.43 -14.37
N CYS A 141 7.28 23.29 -15.13
CA CYS A 141 6.79 23.93 -16.34
C CYS A 141 7.22 23.21 -17.63
N LEU A 142 7.99 22.12 -17.55
CA LEU A 142 8.34 21.32 -18.74
C LEU A 142 7.10 20.61 -19.31
N ASP A 143 6.99 20.52 -20.63
CA ASP A 143 5.81 19.95 -21.29
C ASP A 143 5.72 18.42 -21.13
N LYS A 144 6.87 17.74 -21.19
CA LYS A 144 7.01 16.29 -21.10
C LYS A 144 7.20 15.83 -19.65
N LEU A 145 6.45 14.80 -19.25
CA LEU A 145 6.47 14.31 -17.86
C LEU A 145 7.80 13.63 -17.53
N GLY A 146 8.38 12.90 -18.49
CA GLY A 146 9.69 12.29 -18.39
C GLY A 146 10.80 13.33 -18.15
N ASP A 147 10.74 14.47 -18.82
CA ASP A 147 11.70 15.58 -18.61
C ASP A 147 11.53 16.22 -17.22
N GLN A 148 10.28 16.41 -16.77
CA GLN A 148 10.00 16.87 -15.40
C GLN A 148 10.62 15.91 -14.38
N MET A 149 10.40 14.61 -14.54
CA MET A 149 10.87 13.59 -13.62
C MET A 149 12.40 13.46 -13.64
N ALA A 150 13.03 13.53 -14.81
CA ALA A 150 14.48 13.52 -14.95
C ALA A 150 15.12 14.72 -14.24
N MET A 151 14.58 15.93 -14.42
CA MET A 151 15.09 17.14 -13.75
C MET A 151 14.92 17.07 -12.22
N ILE A 152 13.75 16.62 -11.74
CA ILE A 152 13.50 16.43 -10.30
C ILE A 152 14.44 15.38 -9.72
N THR A 153 14.64 14.27 -10.42
CA THR A 153 15.55 13.18 -10.01
C THR A 153 16.99 13.67 -9.94
N ALA A 154 17.46 14.46 -10.91
CA ALA A 154 18.80 15.05 -10.89
C ALA A 154 19.00 16.00 -9.69
N ILE A 155 17.99 16.80 -9.34
CA ILE A 155 18.01 17.68 -8.16
C ILE A 155 18.11 16.84 -6.88
N LEU A 156 17.29 15.80 -6.76
CA LEU A 156 17.30 14.88 -5.62
C LEU A 156 18.67 14.20 -5.47
N GLN A 157 19.21 13.62 -6.56
CA GLN A 157 20.51 12.94 -6.57
C GLN A 157 21.65 13.89 -6.19
N SER A 158 21.62 15.13 -6.67
CA SER A 158 22.58 16.17 -6.29
C SER A 158 22.53 16.47 -4.79
N ARG A 159 21.33 16.57 -4.20
CA ARG A 159 21.17 16.77 -2.75
C ARG A 159 21.65 15.57 -1.93
N LEU A 160 21.31 14.35 -2.35
CA LEU A 160 21.78 13.12 -1.70
C LEU A 160 23.30 12.97 -1.80
N ALA A 161 23.93 13.39 -2.90
CA ALA A 161 25.38 13.32 -3.06
C ALA A 161 26.16 14.34 -2.20
N ARG A 162 25.50 15.41 -1.74
CA ARG A 162 26.10 16.46 -0.89
C ARG A 162 25.93 16.19 0.60
N THR A 163 25.24 15.13 0.96
CA THR A 163 24.95 14.76 2.36
C THR A 163 25.43 13.34 2.63
N SER A 164 25.61 13.04 3.91
CA SER A 164 25.93 11.70 4.41
C SER A 164 25.19 11.50 5.74
N PHE A 165 25.15 10.27 6.22
CA PHE A 165 24.61 9.97 7.54
C PHE A 165 25.37 10.76 8.63
N ASP A 166 24.63 11.37 9.55
CA ASP A 166 25.21 12.10 10.68
C ASP A 166 25.66 11.11 11.75
N LYS A 167 26.95 10.79 11.80
CA LYS A 167 27.52 9.81 12.74
C LYS A 167 27.34 10.17 14.22
N ASN A 168 27.00 11.42 14.55
CA ASN A 168 26.62 11.80 15.92
C ASN A 168 25.25 11.23 16.35
N ARG A 169 24.53 10.59 15.42
CA ARG A 169 23.25 9.92 15.66
C ARG A 169 23.39 8.47 16.10
N PHE A 170 24.61 7.91 16.11
CA PHE A 170 24.85 6.60 16.71
C PHE A 170 24.48 6.62 18.20
N GLN A 171 23.95 5.50 18.70
CA GLN A 171 23.61 5.36 20.11
C GLN A 171 24.84 5.28 20.99
N SER A 172 25.92 4.68 20.47
CA SER A 172 27.20 4.60 21.16
C SER A 172 28.35 5.01 20.26
N VAL A 173 29.32 5.71 20.86
CA VAL A 173 30.60 6.04 20.22
C VAL A 173 31.45 4.80 19.90
N SER A 174 31.11 3.65 20.49
CA SER A 174 31.78 2.37 20.22
C SER A 174 31.24 1.63 19.01
N GLU A 175 30.11 2.06 18.43
CA GLU A 175 29.51 1.38 17.27
C GLU A 175 30.46 1.42 16.07
N LYS A 176 30.63 0.26 15.44
CA LYS A 176 31.47 0.13 14.27
C LYS A 176 30.62 0.16 13.01
N LEU A 177 30.79 1.20 12.20
CA LEU A 177 30.17 1.30 10.89
C LEU A 177 30.61 0.14 9.98
N HIS A 178 29.65 -0.51 9.33
CA HIS A 178 29.88 -1.53 8.31
C HIS A 178 29.60 -0.99 6.90
N MET A 179 28.47 -0.31 6.73
CA MET A 179 28.05 0.20 5.42
C MET A 179 27.19 1.46 5.57
N GLU A 180 27.32 2.37 4.60
CA GLU A 180 26.45 3.53 4.39
C GLU A 180 26.11 3.64 2.90
N CYS A 181 24.84 3.80 2.57
CA CYS A 181 24.41 4.04 1.19
C CYS A 181 23.11 4.88 1.13
N LYS A 182 22.73 5.28 -0.07
CA LYS A 182 21.52 6.08 -0.33
C LYS A 182 20.34 5.14 -0.53
N ALA A 183 19.22 5.44 0.10
CA ALA A 183 17.99 4.67 -0.03
C ALA A 183 16.77 5.57 0.17
N GLU A 184 15.60 5.05 -0.19
CA GLU A 184 14.31 5.67 0.12
C GLU A 184 13.56 4.78 1.11
N MET A 185 13.06 5.35 2.19
CA MET A 185 12.13 4.65 3.06
C MET A 185 10.74 4.62 2.40
N VAL A 186 10.20 3.43 2.22
CA VAL A 186 8.91 3.19 1.58
C VAL A 186 7.82 3.13 2.65
N THR A 187 6.74 3.87 2.40
CA THR A 187 5.48 3.79 3.14
C THR A 187 4.34 3.81 2.12
N PRO A 188 3.10 3.48 2.50
CA PRO A 188 2.00 3.42 1.52
C PRO A 188 1.89 4.70 0.69
N LEU A 189 1.94 4.55 -0.64
CA LEU A 189 1.88 5.60 -1.68
C LEU A 189 3.05 6.59 -1.74
N VAL A 190 3.99 6.58 -0.79
CA VAL A 190 5.06 7.60 -0.72
C VAL A 190 6.40 7.01 -0.32
N THR A 191 7.45 7.51 -0.97
CA THR A 191 8.84 7.21 -0.60
C THR A 191 9.51 8.46 -0.04
N ASN A 192 10.42 8.27 0.92
CA ASN A 192 11.16 9.36 1.54
C ASN A 192 12.66 9.14 1.37
N PRO A 193 13.37 9.95 0.57
CA PRO A 193 14.80 9.77 0.35
C PRO A 193 15.66 10.08 1.58
N GLY A 194 16.76 9.34 1.73
CA GLY A 194 17.68 9.50 2.82
C GLY A 194 18.94 8.63 2.69
N HIS A 195 19.60 8.44 3.83
CA HIS A 195 20.79 7.60 3.96
C HIS A 195 20.49 6.45 4.92
N VAL A 196 20.82 5.24 4.50
CA VAL A 196 20.83 4.06 5.36
C VAL A 196 22.25 3.78 5.83
N CYS A 197 22.37 3.36 7.08
CA CYS A 197 23.64 3.10 7.73
C CYS A 197 23.47 1.87 8.63
N ILE A 198 24.39 0.91 8.54
CA ILE A 198 24.39 -0.28 9.40
C ILE A 198 25.70 -0.37 10.17
N THR A 199 25.58 -0.63 11.47
CA THR A 199 26.68 -0.85 12.41
C THR A 199 26.70 -2.31 12.85
N ASP A 200 27.59 -2.63 13.79
CA ASP A 200 27.64 -3.92 14.49
C ASP A 200 26.44 -4.16 15.42
N THR A 201 25.63 -3.14 15.70
CA THR A 201 24.50 -3.24 16.67
C THR A 201 23.18 -2.70 16.14
N ASN A 202 23.18 -1.79 15.17
CA ASN A 202 21.99 -1.08 14.73
C ASN A 202 21.90 -0.91 13.21
N LEU A 203 20.67 -0.88 12.71
CA LEU A 203 20.29 -0.36 11.41
C LEU A 203 19.69 1.03 11.60
N TYR A 204 20.18 2.02 10.85
CA TYR A 204 19.71 3.39 10.86
C TYR A 204 19.22 3.83 9.49
N PHE A 205 18.18 4.66 9.48
CA PHE A 205 17.75 5.41 8.31
C PHE A 205 17.57 6.89 8.67
N GLN A 206 18.29 7.77 7.98
CA GLN A 206 18.23 9.22 8.16
C GLN A 206 17.56 9.86 6.92
N PRO A 207 16.31 10.35 7.02
CA PRO A 207 15.66 11.06 5.94
C PRO A 207 16.35 12.40 5.64
N LEU A 208 16.43 12.77 4.36
CA LEU A 208 17.07 14.02 3.91
C LEU A 208 16.40 15.26 4.52
N ASN A 209 15.08 15.21 4.72
CA ASN A 209 14.25 16.30 5.21
C ASN A 209 14.01 16.26 6.73
N GLY A 210 14.52 15.25 7.44
CA GLY A 210 14.32 15.08 8.88
C GLY A 210 12.88 14.67 9.30
N TYR A 211 12.02 14.26 8.37
CA TYR A 211 10.64 13.81 8.61
C TYR A 211 10.51 12.29 8.43
N PRO A 212 9.65 11.57 9.18
CA PRO A 212 8.81 12.05 10.29
C PRO A 212 9.60 12.29 11.59
N LYS A 213 10.78 11.69 11.70
CA LYS A 213 11.75 11.88 12.79
C LYS A 213 13.16 12.01 12.22
N PRO A 214 14.11 12.63 12.94
CA PRO A 214 15.46 12.88 12.42
C PRO A 214 16.20 11.62 11.98
N VAL A 215 16.01 10.51 12.69
CA VAL A 215 16.58 9.19 12.38
C VAL A 215 15.59 8.11 12.82
N VAL A 216 15.43 7.08 11.98
CA VAL A 216 14.81 5.80 12.30
C VAL A 216 15.93 4.84 12.69
N GLN A 217 15.73 4.08 13.77
CA GLN A 217 16.69 3.11 14.27
C GLN A 217 15.97 1.79 14.54
N ILE A 218 16.62 0.69 14.17
CA ILE A 218 16.27 -0.67 14.52
C ILE A 218 17.49 -1.34 15.16
N THR A 219 17.34 -1.89 16.36
CA THR A 219 18.39 -2.71 16.99
C THR A 219 18.48 -4.04 16.25
N LEU A 220 19.67 -4.48 15.87
CA LEU A 220 19.84 -5.74 15.15
C LEU A 220 19.39 -6.95 15.98
N GLN A 221 19.50 -6.87 17.32
CA GLN A 221 19.01 -7.88 18.27
C GLN A 221 17.49 -8.11 18.20
N ASP A 222 16.74 -7.07 17.81
CA ASP A 222 15.29 -7.12 17.76
C ASP A 222 14.79 -7.71 16.43
N VAL A 223 15.64 -7.75 15.39
CA VAL A 223 15.27 -8.25 14.06
C VAL A 223 14.96 -9.74 14.12
N ARG A 224 13.84 -10.11 13.49
CA ARG A 224 13.33 -11.48 13.40
C ARG A 224 13.28 -11.98 11.96
N ARG A 225 12.84 -11.12 11.04
CA ARG A 225 12.68 -11.48 9.63
C ARG A 225 13.21 -10.37 8.73
N ILE A 226 13.82 -10.78 7.62
CA ILE A 226 14.23 -9.89 6.54
C ILE A 226 13.82 -10.47 5.21
N TYR A 227 13.28 -9.63 4.33
CA TYR A 227 12.84 -10.04 3.01
C TYR A 227 13.43 -9.13 1.95
N LYS A 228 14.09 -9.73 0.97
CA LYS A 228 14.42 -9.07 -0.29
C LYS A 228 13.13 -8.94 -1.09
N ARG A 229 12.72 -7.71 -1.40
CA ARG A 229 11.46 -7.39 -2.08
C ARG A 229 11.70 -6.86 -3.49
N ARG A 230 10.66 -6.95 -4.32
CA ARG A 230 10.55 -6.16 -5.54
C ARG A 230 9.86 -4.83 -5.22
N HIS A 231 10.27 -3.75 -5.87
CA HIS A 231 9.60 -2.46 -5.84
C HIS A 231 9.45 -1.97 -7.29
N GLY A 232 8.20 -1.77 -7.73
CA GLY A 232 7.90 -1.51 -9.15
C GLY A 232 8.44 -2.63 -10.07
N LEU A 233 8.24 -3.89 -9.69
CA LEU A 233 8.76 -5.10 -10.37
C LEU A 233 10.30 -5.23 -10.47
N MET A 234 11.08 -4.34 -9.84
CA MET A 234 12.55 -4.41 -9.81
C MET A 234 13.06 -4.89 -8.45
N PRO A 235 14.16 -5.66 -8.37
CA PRO A 235 14.67 -6.25 -7.12
C PRO A 235 15.42 -5.25 -6.23
N LEU A 236 14.77 -4.14 -5.91
CA LEU A 236 15.34 -2.97 -5.22
C LEU A 236 14.90 -2.85 -3.77
N GLY A 237 14.06 -3.75 -3.26
CA GLY A 237 13.49 -3.64 -1.93
C GLY A 237 14.19 -4.49 -0.87
N LEU A 238 14.25 -3.97 0.35
CA LEU A 238 14.58 -4.71 1.57
C LEU A 238 13.61 -4.33 2.68
N GLU A 239 12.98 -5.31 3.30
CA GLU A 239 12.03 -5.11 4.38
C GLU A 239 12.47 -5.86 5.63
N VAL A 240 12.36 -5.22 6.79
CA VAL A 240 12.89 -5.71 8.07
C VAL A 240 11.78 -5.69 9.12
N PHE A 241 11.65 -6.82 9.82
CA PHE A 241 10.63 -7.05 10.86
C PHE A 241 11.30 -7.42 12.18
N CYS A 242 10.83 -6.83 13.26
CA CYS A 242 11.27 -7.09 14.64
C CYS A 242 10.30 -8.01 15.39
N THR A 243 9.23 -8.44 14.73
CA THR A 243 8.19 -9.34 15.24
C THR A 243 7.94 -10.49 14.25
N GLU A 244 7.54 -11.65 14.77
CA GLU A 244 7.38 -12.87 13.97
C GLU A 244 6.13 -12.85 13.07
N ASP A 245 5.00 -12.41 13.62
CA ASP A 245 3.69 -12.59 12.97
C ASP A 245 3.03 -11.27 12.53
N ASP A 246 3.71 -10.12 12.67
CA ASP A 246 3.14 -8.86 12.20
C ASP A 246 3.10 -8.78 10.67
N LEU A 247 1.99 -8.23 10.19
CA LEU A 247 1.71 -7.95 8.80
C LEU A 247 2.56 -6.78 8.26
N CYS A 248 2.80 -5.76 9.10
CA CYS A 248 3.55 -4.56 8.76
C CYS A 248 4.99 -4.65 9.26
N SER A 249 5.94 -4.26 8.43
CA SER A 249 7.35 -4.21 8.82
C SER A 249 7.70 -2.96 9.62
N ASP A 250 8.76 -3.03 10.42
CA ASP A 250 9.33 -1.87 11.10
C ASP A 250 10.03 -0.88 10.15
N ILE A 251 10.60 -1.38 9.05
CA ILE A 251 11.11 -0.54 7.96
C ILE A 251 11.10 -1.28 6.61
N TYR A 252 10.71 -0.55 5.57
CA TYR A 252 10.89 -0.94 4.18
C TYR A 252 11.78 0.09 3.48
N LEU A 253 12.91 -0.36 2.94
CA LEU A 253 13.86 0.42 2.17
C LEU A 253 13.84 0.03 0.69
N LYS A 254 13.84 1.03 -0.18
CA LYS A 254 14.06 0.92 -1.62
C LYS A 254 15.44 1.50 -1.96
N PHE A 255 16.24 0.75 -2.69
CA PHE A 255 17.59 1.12 -3.10
C PHE A 255 17.61 1.63 -4.54
N TYR A 256 18.65 2.38 -4.88
CA TYR A 256 18.90 2.79 -6.26
C TYR A 256 19.59 1.69 -7.06
N GLU A 257 20.42 0.87 -6.39
CA GLU A 257 21.16 -0.23 -7.00
C GLU A 257 20.89 -1.55 -6.27
N PRO A 258 20.70 -2.68 -6.97
CA PRO A 258 20.52 -4.00 -6.34
C PRO A 258 21.69 -4.42 -5.46
N GLN A 259 22.92 -4.00 -5.81
CA GLN A 259 24.12 -4.32 -5.04
C GLN A 259 24.06 -3.73 -3.62
N ASP A 260 23.65 -2.47 -3.48
CA ASP A 260 23.52 -1.84 -2.16
C ASP A 260 22.51 -2.57 -1.28
N ARG A 261 21.40 -3.03 -1.89
CA ARG A 261 20.38 -3.85 -1.23
C ARG A 261 20.97 -5.19 -0.76
N ASP A 262 21.69 -5.89 -1.64
CA ASP A 262 22.26 -7.21 -1.34
C ASP A 262 23.36 -7.13 -0.27
N ASP A 263 24.19 -6.09 -0.29
CA ASP A 263 25.23 -5.84 0.73
C ASP A 263 24.59 -5.58 2.10
N LEU A 264 23.57 -4.72 2.17
CA LEU A 264 22.85 -4.45 3.42
C LEU A 264 22.15 -5.71 3.94
N TYR A 265 21.48 -6.45 3.05
CA TYR A 265 20.89 -7.75 3.41
C TYR A 265 21.93 -8.68 4.01
N PHE A 266 23.11 -8.79 3.40
CA PHE A 266 24.19 -9.65 3.89
C PHE A 266 24.61 -9.30 5.32
N TYR A 267 24.78 -8.02 5.64
CA TYR A 267 25.14 -7.60 7.00
C TYR A 267 24.07 -7.95 8.03
N ILE A 268 22.78 -7.75 7.71
CA ILE A 268 21.68 -8.12 8.63
C ILE A 268 21.55 -9.64 8.72
N ALA A 269 21.62 -10.35 7.60
CA ALA A 269 21.52 -11.81 7.54
C ALA A 269 22.64 -12.49 8.34
N THR A 270 23.88 -12.02 8.22
CA THR A 270 25.01 -12.54 9.00
C THR A 270 24.73 -12.43 10.50
N TYR A 271 24.11 -11.33 10.95
CA TYR A 271 23.71 -11.16 12.33
C TYR A 271 22.63 -12.18 12.75
N LEU A 272 21.64 -12.43 11.88
CA LEU A 272 20.54 -13.35 12.13
C LEU A 272 20.96 -14.83 12.06
N GLU A 273 21.87 -15.24 11.19
CA GLU A 273 22.37 -16.62 11.12
C GLU A 273 23.00 -17.07 12.45
N HIS A 274 23.55 -16.12 13.21
CA HIS A 274 24.03 -16.38 14.56
C HIS A 274 22.90 -16.61 15.59
N HIS A 275 21.64 -16.34 15.25
CA HIS A 275 20.50 -16.28 16.18
C HIS A 275 19.18 -16.94 15.71
N VAL A 276 18.97 -17.27 14.42
CA VAL A 276 17.66 -17.71 13.87
C VAL A 276 17.82 -18.73 12.72
N ALA A 277 16.85 -19.62 12.56
CA ALA A 277 16.77 -20.58 11.45
C ALA A 277 16.08 -19.97 10.21
N GLU A 278 16.61 -20.23 9.02
CA GLU A 278 16.01 -19.79 7.75
C GLU A 278 14.66 -20.47 7.50
N HIS A 279 13.62 -19.71 7.17
CA HIS A 279 12.29 -20.22 6.87
C HIS A 279 11.96 -20.12 5.37
N THR A 280 12.03 -21.25 4.67
CA THR A 280 11.68 -21.36 3.24
C THR A 280 10.18 -21.61 3.02
N ALA A 281 9.72 -21.44 1.77
CA ALA A 281 8.35 -21.78 1.38
C ALA A 281 7.99 -23.24 1.71
N GLU A 282 8.93 -24.17 1.48
CA GLU A 282 8.76 -25.59 1.76
C GLU A 282 8.65 -25.88 3.26
N SER A 283 9.39 -25.12 4.08
CA SER A 283 9.31 -25.23 5.54
C SER A 283 7.93 -24.85 6.06
N TYR A 284 7.40 -23.69 5.64
CA TYR A 284 6.06 -23.27 6.03
C TYR A 284 4.98 -24.20 5.48
N MET A 285 5.13 -24.66 4.24
CA MET A 285 4.24 -25.65 3.64
C MET A 285 4.13 -26.91 4.49
N LEU A 286 5.26 -27.48 4.92
CA LEU A 286 5.26 -28.69 5.73
C LEU A 286 4.62 -28.47 7.11
N GLN A 287 4.86 -27.32 7.72
CA GLN A 287 4.26 -26.95 9.01
C GLN A 287 2.74 -26.79 8.90
N TRP A 288 2.26 -26.09 7.88
CA TRP A 288 0.83 -25.94 7.59
C TRP A 288 0.15 -27.28 7.31
N GLN A 289 0.78 -28.12 6.48
CA GLN A 289 0.26 -29.45 6.17
C GLN A 289 0.06 -30.31 7.41
N ARG A 290 0.98 -30.20 8.39
CA ARG A 290 0.92 -30.93 9.67
C ARG A 290 0.01 -30.28 10.72
N GLY A 291 -0.58 -29.12 10.40
CA GLY A 291 -1.45 -28.38 11.32
C GLY A 291 -0.69 -27.55 12.38
N HIS A 292 0.62 -27.33 12.20
CA HIS A 292 1.40 -26.44 13.09
C HIS A 292 1.13 -24.96 12.81
N LEU A 293 0.70 -24.62 11.60
CA LEU A 293 0.26 -23.27 11.22
C LEU A 293 -1.22 -23.31 10.85
N SER A 294 -1.95 -22.26 11.22
CA SER A 294 -3.31 -22.02 10.73
C SER A 294 -3.33 -21.69 9.23
N ASN A 295 -4.51 -21.69 8.62
CA ASN A 295 -4.65 -21.25 7.23
C ASN A 295 -4.25 -19.76 7.10
N TYR A 296 -4.67 -18.92 8.05
CA TYR A 296 -4.32 -17.51 8.10
C TYR A 296 -2.80 -17.29 8.15
N GLN A 297 -2.11 -17.93 9.09
CA GLN A 297 -0.65 -17.79 9.24
C GLN A 297 0.08 -18.26 7.99
N TYR A 298 -0.36 -19.37 7.40
CA TYR A 298 0.26 -19.88 6.18
C TYR A 298 0.10 -18.89 5.00
N LEU A 299 -1.09 -18.35 4.79
CA LEU A 299 -1.34 -17.32 3.79
C LEU A 299 -0.50 -16.05 4.03
N LEU A 300 -0.34 -15.64 5.29
CA LEU A 300 0.52 -14.52 5.66
C LEU A 300 1.99 -14.76 5.26
N HIS A 301 2.54 -15.94 5.57
CA HIS A 301 3.91 -16.28 5.18
C HIS A 301 4.08 -16.40 3.66
N LEU A 302 3.11 -16.97 2.94
CA LEU A 302 3.15 -17.02 1.48
C LEU A 302 3.13 -15.63 0.85
N ASN A 303 2.29 -14.72 1.35
CA ASN A 303 2.29 -13.33 0.92
C ASN A 303 3.67 -12.68 1.13
N ASN A 304 4.28 -12.87 2.29
CA ASN A 304 5.63 -12.36 2.58
C ASN A 304 6.71 -12.96 1.65
N LEU A 305 6.68 -14.27 1.40
CA LEU A 305 7.64 -14.89 0.47
C LEU A 305 7.40 -14.47 -0.99
N ALA A 306 6.18 -14.05 -1.33
CA ALA A 306 5.78 -13.64 -2.66
C ALA A 306 5.91 -12.12 -2.94
N ASP A 307 6.75 -11.44 -2.16
CA ASP A 307 7.03 -9.99 -2.22
C ASP A 307 5.85 -9.07 -1.89
N ARG A 308 4.81 -9.57 -1.20
CA ARG A 308 3.69 -8.74 -0.74
C ARG A 308 4.01 -8.01 0.56
N SER A 309 3.58 -6.76 0.68
CA SER A 309 3.83 -5.90 1.84
C SER A 309 2.71 -4.87 2.05
N CYS A 310 2.37 -4.58 3.31
CA CYS A 310 1.43 -3.50 3.64
C CYS A 310 1.99 -2.10 3.38
N ASN A 311 3.31 -1.96 3.28
CA ASN A 311 3.97 -0.70 2.98
C ASN A 311 3.94 -0.34 1.49
N ASP A 312 3.55 -1.28 0.61
CA ASP A 312 3.37 -1.06 -0.83
C ASP A 312 1.98 -1.54 -1.28
N LEU A 313 1.05 -0.60 -1.44
CA LEU A 313 -0.33 -0.91 -1.81
C LEU A 313 -0.47 -1.56 -3.20
N SER A 314 0.52 -1.41 -4.08
CA SER A 314 0.53 -2.08 -5.39
C SER A 314 0.85 -3.57 -5.28
N GLN A 315 1.41 -3.97 -4.13
CA GLN A 315 1.77 -5.32 -3.75
C GLN A 315 1.16 -5.70 -2.40
N TYR A 316 -0.04 -5.20 -2.07
CA TYR A 316 -0.67 -5.49 -0.79
C TYR A 316 -0.97 -7.00 -0.63
N PRO A 317 -0.86 -7.56 0.58
CA PRO A 317 -1.21 -8.96 0.84
C PRO A 317 -2.63 -9.31 0.36
N VAL A 318 -2.77 -10.51 -0.19
CA VAL A 318 -4.00 -11.00 -0.82
C VAL A 318 -4.50 -12.24 -0.10
N PHE A 319 -5.79 -12.27 0.20
CA PHE A 319 -6.51 -13.38 0.82
C PHE A 319 -7.74 -13.75 -0.03
N PRO A 320 -8.16 -15.03 -0.04
CA PRO A 320 -9.30 -15.45 -0.85
C PRO A 320 -10.62 -14.91 -0.28
N TRP A 321 -11.60 -14.64 -1.15
CA TRP A 321 -13.00 -14.78 -0.72
C TRP A 321 -13.28 -16.24 -0.32
N VAL A 322 -13.73 -16.46 0.91
CA VAL A 322 -14.08 -17.81 1.41
C VAL A 322 -15.58 -18.07 1.38
N ILE A 323 -16.37 -17.19 1.98
CA ILE A 323 -17.84 -17.31 2.02
C ILE A 323 -18.41 -16.79 0.70
N SER A 324 -19.42 -17.47 0.17
CA SER A 324 -20.21 -17.07 -1.01
C SER A 324 -21.67 -16.71 -0.67
N ASP A 325 -22.12 -16.98 0.55
CA ASP A 325 -23.47 -16.64 1.02
C ASP A 325 -23.47 -15.40 1.93
N TYR A 326 -23.89 -14.28 1.36
CA TYR A 326 -24.09 -13.01 2.06
C TYR A 326 -25.57 -12.58 2.06
N SER A 327 -26.49 -13.50 1.77
CA SER A 327 -27.92 -13.22 1.62
C SER A 327 -28.80 -13.96 2.62
N SER A 328 -28.36 -15.12 3.09
CA SER A 328 -29.10 -15.91 4.07
C SER A 328 -29.15 -15.22 5.44
N PRO A 329 -30.21 -15.47 6.24
CA PRO A 329 -30.31 -14.96 7.60
C PRO A 329 -29.32 -15.63 8.57
N GLU A 330 -28.86 -16.85 8.26
CA GLU A 330 -27.91 -17.61 9.07
C GLU A 330 -26.78 -18.14 8.19
N LEU A 331 -25.59 -18.29 8.78
CA LEU A 331 -24.39 -18.81 8.12
C LEU A 331 -24.14 -20.26 8.54
N ASP A 332 -24.31 -21.20 7.62
CA ASP A 332 -24.08 -22.63 7.86
C ASP A 332 -22.75 -23.10 7.27
N LEU A 333 -21.71 -23.17 8.11
CA LEU A 333 -20.37 -23.63 7.70
C LEU A 333 -20.30 -25.16 7.48
N SER A 334 -21.38 -25.90 7.73
CA SER A 334 -21.46 -27.33 7.38
C SER A 334 -21.95 -27.57 5.95
N ASN A 335 -22.54 -26.55 5.32
CA ASN A 335 -23.05 -26.61 3.95
C ASN A 335 -21.95 -26.21 2.95
N PRO A 336 -21.51 -27.12 2.04
CA PRO A 336 -20.52 -26.78 1.02
C PRO A 336 -20.91 -25.60 0.12
N ALA A 337 -22.22 -25.36 -0.09
CA ALA A 337 -22.70 -24.25 -0.92
C ALA A 337 -22.48 -22.86 -0.32
N THR A 338 -22.17 -22.79 0.98
CA THR A 338 -21.80 -21.54 1.67
C THR A 338 -20.40 -21.06 1.28
N PHE A 339 -19.57 -21.96 0.75
CA PHE A 339 -18.19 -21.65 0.38
C PHE A 339 -18.04 -21.39 -1.12
N ARG A 340 -17.16 -20.45 -1.44
CA ARG A 340 -16.66 -20.26 -2.79
C ARG A 340 -15.88 -21.50 -3.25
N ASP A 341 -16.00 -21.83 -4.53
CA ASP A 341 -15.05 -22.71 -5.23
C ASP A 341 -13.63 -22.08 -5.29
N LEU A 342 -12.74 -22.55 -4.42
CA LEU A 342 -11.35 -22.08 -4.30
C LEU A 342 -10.46 -22.53 -5.47
N SER A 343 -10.91 -23.47 -6.31
CA SER A 343 -10.16 -23.93 -7.47
C SER A 343 -10.25 -22.98 -8.68
N LYS A 344 -11.12 -21.97 -8.61
CA LYS A 344 -11.39 -21.01 -9.67
C LYS A 344 -11.03 -19.58 -9.24
N PRO A 345 -10.49 -18.74 -10.13
CA PRO A 345 -10.36 -17.31 -9.87
C PRO A 345 -11.75 -16.64 -9.85
N VAL A 346 -11.85 -15.45 -9.23
CA VAL A 346 -13.11 -14.67 -9.12
C VAL A 346 -13.82 -14.58 -10.47
N GLY A 347 -13.07 -14.25 -11.53
CA GLY A 347 -13.56 -14.10 -12.89
C GLY A 347 -14.28 -15.31 -13.48
N ALA A 348 -13.95 -16.51 -12.99
CA ALA A 348 -14.48 -17.79 -13.46
C ALA A 348 -15.62 -18.35 -12.61
N LEU A 349 -16.03 -17.66 -11.54
CA LEU A 349 -17.11 -18.11 -10.65
C LEU A 349 -18.50 -17.97 -11.29
N ASN A 350 -18.73 -16.90 -12.08
CA ASN A 350 -19.96 -16.69 -12.83
C ASN A 350 -19.76 -17.22 -14.28
N PRO A 351 -20.45 -18.30 -14.69
CA PRO A 351 -20.26 -18.91 -16.01
C PRO A 351 -20.61 -17.99 -17.19
N GLU A 352 -21.65 -17.17 -17.06
CA GLU A 352 -22.10 -16.26 -18.12
C GLU A 352 -21.07 -15.14 -18.33
N ARG A 353 -20.51 -14.62 -17.23
CA ARG A 353 -19.42 -13.65 -17.31
C ARG A 353 -18.16 -14.27 -17.91
N LEU A 354 -17.81 -15.48 -17.48
CA LEU A 354 -16.63 -16.19 -17.99
C LEU A 354 -16.72 -16.39 -19.50
N GLU A 355 -17.88 -16.76 -20.03
CA GLU A 355 -18.08 -16.91 -21.47
C GLU A 355 -17.73 -15.61 -22.23
N ARG A 356 -18.23 -14.46 -21.76
CA ARG A 356 -17.90 -13.15 -22.35
C ARG A 356 -16.40 -12.85 -22.32
N LEU A 357 -15.72 -13.18 -21.21
CA LEU A 357 -14.27 -12.98 -21.07
C LEU A 357 -13.49 -13.88 -22.03
N LEU A 358 -13.91 -15.12 -22.21
CA LEU A 358 -13.28 -16.08 -23.12
C LEU A 358 -13.47 -15.67 -24.58
N THR A 359 -14.65 -15.18 -24.97
CA THR A 359 -14.88 -14.63 -26.32
C THR A 359 -13.92 -13.47 -26.61
N ARG A 360 -13.82 -12.50 -25.68
CA ARG A 360 -12.85 -11.39 -25.81
C ARG A 360 -11.41 -11.90 -25.91
N TYR A 361 -11.03 -12.86 -25.06
CA TYR A 361 -9.68 -13.45 -25.07
C TYR A 361 -9.34 -14.12 -26.42
N GLN A 362 -10.29 -14.82 -27.02
CA GLN A 362 -10.12 -15.47 -28.32
C GLN A 362 -9.94 -14.45 -29.46
N GLU A 363 -10.67 -13.34 -29.43
CA GLU A 363 -10.62 -12.27 -30.44
C GLU A 363 -9.42 -11.32 -30.27
N MET A 364 -8.83 -11.26 -29.07
CA MET A 364 -7.72 -10.37 -28.75
C MET A 364 -6.42 -10.75 -29.50
N PRO A 365 -5.66 -9.77 -30.03
CA PRO A 365 -4.32 -10.01 -30.55
C PRO A 365 -3.35 -10.36 -29.41
N GLU A 366 -2.22 -10.98 -29.73
CA GLU A 366 -1.16 -11.19 -28.74
C GLU A 366 -0.53 -9.85 -28.30
N PRO A 367 -0.15 -9.70 -27.01
CA PRO A 367 -0.28 -10.69 -25.92
C PRO A 367 -1.71 -10.74 -25.34
N LYS A 368 -2.30 -11.94 -25.28
CA LYS A 368 -3.68 -12.13 -24.79
C LYS A 368 -3.78 -12.14 -23.26
N PHE A 369 -4.88 -11.61 -22.74
CA PHE A 369 -5.24 -11.69 -21.32
C PHE A 369 -6.74 -11.80 -21.10
N MET A 370 -7.14 -12.48 -20.02
CA MET A 370 -8.55 -12.61 -19.63
C MET A 370 -8.98 -11.44 -18.74
N TYR A 371 -8.08 -10.91 -17.92
CA TYR A 371 -8.37 -9.86 -16.94
C TYR A 371 -7.50 -8.61 -17.17
N GLY A 372 -8.13 -7.50 -17.54
CA GLY A 372 -7.46 -6.19 -17.64
C GLY A 372 -7.31 -5.48 -16.30
N SER A 373 -8.07 -5.91 -15.28
CA SER A 373 -7.97 -5.43 -13.90
C SER A 373 -7.44 -6.56 -13.03
N HIS A 374 -6.49 -6.25 -12.17
CA HIS A 374 -5.85 -7.22 -11.28
C HIS A 374 -6.67 -7.41 -10.00
N TYR A 375 -6.62 -8.59 -9.36
CA TYR A 375 -7.41 -8.88 -8.15
C TYR A 375 -6.94 -8.13 -6.89
N SER A 376 -5.76 -7.50 -6.93
CA SER A 376 -5.20 -6.66 -5.87
C SER A 376 -4.56 -5.43 -6.51
N SER A 377 -5.04 -4.25 -6.14
CA SER A 377 -4.53 -2.96 -6.62
C SER A 377 -4.65 -1.93 -5.49
N PRO A 378 -3.89 -0.81 -5.53
CA PRO A 378 -4.04 0.26 -4.53
C PRO A 378 -5.48 0.76 -4.41
N GLY A 379 -6.18 0.88 -5.56
CA GLY A 379 -7.58 1.28 -5.58
C GLY A 379 -8.49 0.31 -4.82
N TYR A 380 -8.29 -1.00 -4.96
CA TYR A 380 -9.09 -2.01 -4.24
C TYR A 380 -8.76 -2.10 -2.75
N VAL A 381 -7.49 -1.96 -2.39
CA VAL A 381 -7.09 -1.92 -0.97
C VAL A 381 -7.72 -0.72 -0.29
N LEU A 382 -7.61 0.47 -0.90
CA LEU A 382 -8.20 1.69 -0.33
C LEU A 382 -9.72 1.73 -0.41
N PHE A 383 -10.33 1.03 -1.38
CA PHE A 383 -11.78 0.79 -1.38
C PHE A 383 -12.23 0.15 -0.06
N TYR A 384 -11.51 -0.87 0.43
CA TYR A 384 -11.81 -1.48 1.73
C TYR A 384 -11.42 -0.58 2.91
N LEU A 385 -10.24 0.05 2.84
CA LEU A 385 -9.62 0.72 4.00
C LEU A 385 -9.96 2.22 4.16
N VAL A 386 -10.79 2.81 3.29
CA VAL A 386 -11.05 4.26 3.30
C VAL A 386 -11.49 4.83 4.65
N ARG A 387 -12.16 4.02 5.49
CA ARG A 387 -12.67 4.43 6.82
C ARG A 387 -11.58 4.55 7.89
N ILE A 388 -10.50 3.80 7.76
CA ILE A 388 -9.36 3.84 8.69
C ILE A 388 -8.17 4.58 8.11
N ALA A 389 -8.09 4.67 6.78
CA ALA A 389 -6.98 5.27 6.07
C ALA A 389 -7.42 6.32 5.02
N PRO A 390 -8.27 7.30 5.40
CA PRO A 390 -8.85 8.26 4.46
C PRO A 390 -7.81 9.14 3.76
N GLU A 391 -6.68 9.42 4.41
CA GLU A 391 -5.61 10.22 3.81
C GLU A 391 -4.92 9.50 2.64
N TYR A 392 -4.81 8.18 2.67
CA TYR A 392 -4.32 7.42 1.51
C TYR A 392 -5.29 7.54 0.33
N MET A 393 -6.60 7.48 0.57
CA MET A 393 -7.60 7.67 -0.49
C MET A 393 -7.51 9.07 -1.08
N LEU A 394 -7.42 10.11 -0.24
CA LEU A 394 -7.24 11.49 -0.70
C LEU A 394 -5.93 11.66 -1.48
N CYS A 395 -4.84 10.98 -1.09
CA CYS A 395 -3.58 11.00 -1.84
C CYS A 395 -3.76 10.38 -3.24
N LEU A 396 -4.31 9.16 -3.31
CA LEU A 396 -4.50 8.42 -4.56
C LEU A 396 -5.48 9.13 -5.52
N GLN A 397 -6.56 9.72 -4.98
CA GLN A 397 -7.63 10.36 -5.76
C GLN A 397 -7.47 11.90 -5.86
N ASN A 398 -6.25 12.41 -5.79
CA ASN A 398 -5.93 13.83 -6.01
C ASN A 398 -6.75 14.81 -5.15
N GLY A 399 -6.91 14.48 -3.86
CA GLY A 399 -7.57 15.29 -2.85
C GLY A 399 -9.08 15.09 -2.74
N ARG A 400 -9.62 13.99 -3.28
CA ARG A 400 -11.06 13.68 -3.23
C ARG A 400 -11.29 12.25 -2.73
N PHE A 401 -12.49 11.97 -2.26
CA PHE A 401 -12.94 10.58 -2.16
C PHE A 401 -13.50 10.11 -3.51
N ASP A 402 -13.65 8.80 -3.69
CA ASP A 402 -14.28 8.26 -4.89
C ASP A 402 -15.78 8.59 -4.93
N ASN A 403 -16.43 8.34 -6.07
CA ASN A 403 -17.86 8.47 -6.22
C ASN A 403 -18.59 7.55 -5.23
N ALA A 404 -19.55 8.09 -4.49
CA ALA A 404 -20.31 7.38 -3.46
C ALA A 404 -20.93 6.05 -3.92
N ASP A 405 -21.37 5.94 -5.18
CA ASP A 405 -21.94 4.71 -5.73
C ASP A 405 -20.88 3.61 -5.98
N ARG A 406 -19.59 3.97 -6.03
CA ARG A 406 -18.46 3.04 -6.18
C ARG A 406 -17.71 2.75 -4.88
N MET A 407 -18.11 3.40 -3.78
CA MET A 407 -17.49 3.21 -2.47
C MET A 407 -17.88 1.85 -1.86
N PHE A 408 -17.06 1.38 -0.92
CA PHE A 408 -17.33 0.14 -0.19
C PHE A 408 -18.49 0.35 0.79
N ASN A 409 -19.68 -0.09 0.40
CA ASN A 409 -20.92 0.21 1.12
C ASN A 409 -21.55 -1.03 1.77
N SER A 410 -21.46 -2.20 1.15
CA SER A 410 -22.13 -3.42 1.59
C SER A 410 -21.30 -4.64 1.21
N ILE A 411 -21.17 -5.61 2.13
CA ILE A 411 -20.46 -6.88 1.85
C ILE A 411 -21.15 -7.65 0.72
N ALA A 412 -22.48 -7.77 0.79
CA ALA A 412 -23.27 -8.52 -0.19
C ALA A 412 -23.24 -7.88 -1.58
N GLU A 413 -23.39 -6.55 -1.66
CA GLU A 413 -23.27 -5.80 -2.93
C GLU A 413 -21.88 -5.96 -3.52
N THR A 414 -20.85 -5.88 -2.67
CA THR A 414 -19.45 -6.02 -3.05
C THR A 414 -19.15 -7.40 -3.63
N TRP A 415 -19.61 -8.48 -2.98
CA TRP A 415 -19.49 -9.84 -3.49
C TRP A 415 -20.20 -10.01 -4.83
N LYS A 416 -21.44 -9.52 -4.94
CA LYS A 416 -22.21 -9.56 -6.19
C LYS A 416 -21.48 -8.82 -7.33
N ASN A 417 -20.94 -7.64 -7.06
CA ASN A 417 -20.17 -6.87 -8.03
C ASN A 417 -18.91 -7.63 -8.48
N CYS A 418 -18.24 -8.36 -7.58
CA CYS A 418 -17.13 -9.23 -7.93
C CYS A 418 -17.54 -10.39 -8.85
N LEU A 419 -18.81 -10.78 -8.91
CA LEU A 419 -19.32 -11.86 -9.77
C LEU A 419 -19.90 -11.36 -11.10
N ASP A 420 -20.53 -10.18 -11.08
CA ASP A 420 -21.31 -9.67 -12.22
C ASP A 420 -20.61 -8.49 -12.93
N GLY A 421 -19.77 -7.75 -12.20
CA GLY A 421 -19.04 -6.59 -12.70
C GLY A 421 -18.09 -6.94 -13.84
N ALA A 422 -18.07 -6.09 -14.87
CA ALA A 422 -17.28 -6.31 -16.08
C ALA A 422 -15.76 -6.26 -15.86
N THR A 423 -15.33 -5.50 -14.86
CA THR A 423 -13.91 -5.24 -14.54
C THR A 423 -13.61 -5.40 -13.05
N ASP A 424 -14.51 -6.01 -12.28
CA ASP A 424 -14.33 -6.22 -10.83
C ASP A 424 -14.02 -7.69 -10.56
N PHE A 425 -12.75 -7.96 -10.27
CA PHE A 425 -12.20 -9.31 -10.02
C PHE A 425 -11.45 -9.37 -8.68
N LYS A 426 -11.72 -8.43 -7.79
CA LYS A 426 -10.92 -8.24 -6.58
C LYS A 426 -11.08 -9.38 -5.59
N GLU A 427 -9.96 -9.83 -5.04
CA GLU A 427 -9.91 -10.73 -3.89
C GLU A 427 -9.98 -9.91 -2.58
N LEU A 428 -9.85 -10.58 -1.44
CA LEU A 428 -9.87 -9.95 -0.12
C LEU A 428 -8.46 -9.55 0.35
N ILE A 429 -8.43 -8.78 1.43
CA ILE A 429 -7.24 -8.37 2.18
C ILE A 429 -7.25 -9.08 3.56
N PRO A 430 -6.09 -9.21 4.24
CA PRO A 430 -6.00 -9.91 5.53
C PRO A 430 -6.96 -9.41 6.62
N GLU A 431 -7.34 -8.13 6.58
CA GLU A 431 -8.20 -7.46 7.55
C GLU A 431 -9.59 -8.11 7.67
N PHE A 432 -10.07 -8.79 6.62
CA PHE A 432 -11.31 -9.58 6.68
C PHE A 432 -11.23 -10.81 7.59
N TYR A 433 -10.01 -11.19 7.99
CA TYR A 433 -9.69 -12.34 8.82
C TYR A 433 -8.88 -11.93 10.06
N ASP A 434 -8.82 -10.64 10.39
CA ASP A 434 -8.13 -10.09 11.56
C ASP A 434 -9.13 -9.70 12.68
N GLU A 435 -8.66 -9.27 13.84
CA GLU A 435 -9.48 -8.85 15.00
C GLU A 435 -10.06 -7.43 14.86
N ASP A 436 -9.39 -6.54 14.13
CA ASP A 436 -9.79 -5.13 14.05
C ASP A 436 -10.85 -4.88 12.96
N ALA A 437 -12.10 -4.68 13.38
CA ALA A 437 -13.22 -4.34 12.51
C ALA A 437 -13.37 -2.83 12.22
N SER A 438 -12.39 -2.00 12.60
CA SER A 438 -12.46 -0.55 12.41
C SER A 438 -12.65 -0.13 10.96
N PHE A 439 -12.16 -0.90 9.97
CA PHE A 439 -12.33 -0.62 8.54
C PHE A 439 -13.79 -0.73 8.05
N LEU A 440 -14.68 -1.34 8.83
CA LEU A 440 -16.10 -1.46 8.54
C LEU A 440 -16.94 -0.31 9.13
N ILE A 441 -16.34 0.50 10.01
CA ILE A 441 -17.04 1.52 10.81
C ILE A 441 -16.50 2.91 10.48
N ASN A 442 -17.38 3.85 10.11
CA ASN A 442 -17.04 5.25 9.88
C ASN A 442 -16.92 6.02 11.21
N SER A 443 -15.92 5.62 12.01
CA SER A 443 -15.67 6.20 13.34
C SER A 443 -15.27 7.68 13.28
N LEU A 444 -14.62 8.09 12.19
CA LEU A 444 -14.17 9.46 11.94
C LEU A 444 -15.27 10.39 11.40
N LYS A 445 -16.47 9.86 11.14
CA LYS A 445 -17.60 10.63 10.56
C LYS A 445 -17.20 11.35 9.26
N LEU A 446 -16.49 10.62 8.41
CA LEU A 446 -16.07 11.09 7.10
C LEU A 446 -17.30 11.39 6.24
N ASP A 447 -17.25 12.48 5.48
CA ASP A 447 -18.21 12.75 4.42
C ASP A 447 -17.81 11.97 3.16
N LEU A 448 -18.33 10.75 3.04
CA LEU A 448 -18.08 9.83 1.93
C LEU A 448 -19.10 10.02 0.78
N GLY A 449 -19.93 11.06 0.86
CA GLY A 449 -20.91 11.42 -0.15
C GLY A 449 -22.23 10.65 -0.06
N LYS A 450 -23.08 10.90 -1.07
CA LYS A 450 -24.46 10.44 -1.14
C LYS A 450 -24.67 9.65 -2.43
N ARG A 451 -25.19 8.42 -2.31
CA ARG A 451 -25.52 7.54 -3.43
C ARG A 451 -26.70 8.10 -4.25
N GLN A 452 -26.88 7.62 -5.48
CA GLN A 452 -28.01 8.01 -6.34
C GLN A 452 -29.38 7.77 -5.69
N GLY A 453 -29.52 6.74 -4.85
CA GLY A 453 -30.73 6.44 -4.07
C GLY A 453 -30.98 7.38 -2.88
N GLY A 454 -30.06 8.31 -2.62
CA GLY A 454 -30.17 9.29 -1.55
C GLY A 454 -29.67 8.83 -0.17
N GLN A 455 -29.17 7.61 -0.06
CA GLN A 455 -28.50 7.12 1.15
C GLN A 455 -27.08 7.68 1.24
N MET A 456 -26.69 8.13 2.43
CA MET A 456 -25.31 8.54 2.72
C MET A 456 -24.43 7.29 2.84
N VAL A 457 -23.18 7.41 2.40
CA VAL A 457 -22.17 6.38 2.65
C VAL A 457 -21.65 6.54 4.08
N ASP A 458 -21.84 5.52 4.93
CA ASP A 458 -21.44 5.53 6.35
C ASP A 458 -20.79 4.20 6.75
N ASP A 459 -21.25 3.52 7.80
CA ASP A 459 -20.80 2.16 8.15
C ASP A 459 -21.10 1.16 7.01
N VAL A 460 -20.28 0.11 6.90
CA VAL A 460 -20.47 -0.94 5.89
C VAL A 460 -21.66 -1.81 6.30
N GLU A 461 -22.59 -2.02 5.38
CA GLU A 461 -23.73 -2.92 5.57
C GLU A 461 -23.26 -4.38 5.61
N LEU A 462 -23.57 -5.04 6.72
CA LEU A 462 -23.20 -6.42 6.98
C LEU A 462 -24.30 -7.40 6.52
N PRO A 463 -23.95 -8.66 6.24
CA PRO A 463 -24.92 -9.72 5.99
C PRO A 463 -25.84 -9.94 7.19
N ALA A 464 -27.06 -10.44 6.96
CA ALA A 464 -28.06 -10.66 8.01
C ALA A 464 -27.58 -11.62 9.11
N TRP A 465 -26.69 -12.55 8.77
CA TRP A 465 -26.10 -13.49 9.72
C TRP A 465 -25.05 -12.87 10.64
N ALA A 466 -24.61 -11.64 10.42
CA ALA A 466 -23.65 -10.93 11.27
C ALA A 466 -24.34 -9.88 12.13
N SER A 467 -24.24 -10.05 13.45
CA SER A 467 -24.84 -9.14 14.44
C SER A 467 -24.02 -7.87 14.68
N SER A 468 -22.72 -7.92 14.39
CA SER A 468 -21.78 -6.80 14.55
C SER A 468 -20.58 -6.96 13.62
N PRO A 469 -19.78 -5.90 13.40
CA PRO A 469 -18.53 -6.00 12.66
C PRO A 469 -17.56 -7.05 13.24
N GLN A 470 -17.48 -7.18 14.57
CA GLN A 470 -16.67 -8.20 15.23
C GLN A 470 -17.20 -9.62 14.98
N ASP A 471 -18.51 -9.83 15.08
CA ASP A 471 -19.15 -11.12 14.79
C ASP A 471 -18.96 -11.51 13.31
N PHE A 472 -19.00 -10.53 12.40
CA PHE A 472 -18.66 -10.74 10.99
C PHE A 472 -17.22 -11.25 10.82
N LEU A 473 -16.22 -10.58 11.42
CA LEU A 473 -14.82 -11.01 11.30
C LEU A 473 -14.58 -12.38 11.95
N GLN A 474 -15.18 -12.65 13.11
CA GLN A 474 -15.08 -13.96 13.76
C GLN A 474 -15.61 -15.08 12.86
N LYS A 475 -16.77 -14.88 12.24
CA LYS A 475 -17.34 -15.87 11.31
C LYS A 475 -16.49 -16.05 10.04
N ASN A 476 -15.84 -14.99 9.55
CA ASN A 476 -14.88 -15.11 8.45
C ASN A 476 -13.65 -15.94 8.85
N LYS A 477 -13.10 -15.73 10.05
CA LYS A 477 -12.01 -16.54 10.59
C LYS A 477 -12.41 -18.00 10.74
N ASP A 478 -13.58 -18.26 11.33
CA ASP A 478 -14.10 -19.62 11.51
C ASP A 478 -14.30 -20.32 10.15
N ALA A 479 -14.76 -19.57 9.13
CA ALA A 479 -14.87 -20.08 7.77
C ALA A 479 -13.50 -20.38 7.15
N LEU A 480 -12.53 -19.47 7.28
CA LEU A 480 -11.17 -19.65 6.75
C LEU A 480 -10.46 -20.85 7.40
N GLU A 481 -10.65 -21.07 8.69
CA GLU A 481 -10.05 -22.19 9.44
C GLU A 481 -10.89 -23.48 9.40
N SER A 482 -12.03 -23.46 8.70
CA SER A 482 -12.90 -24.62 8.57
C SER A 482 -12.21 -25.82 7.90
N SER A 483 -12.76 -27.01 8.14
CA SER A 483 -12.27 -28.24 7.49
C SER A 483 -12.43 -28.16 5.96
N TYR A 484 -13.52 -27.58 5.46
CA TYR A 484 -13.74 -27.39 4.03
C TYR A 484 -12.61 -26.58 3.41
N VAL A 485 -12.31 -25.39 3.95
CA VAL A 485 -11.23 -24.55 3.41
C VAL A 485 -9.87 -25.23 3.56
N SER A 486 -9.60 -25.87 4.69
CA SER A 486 -8.35 -26.61 4.89
C SER A 486 -8.10 -27.69 3.84
N GLU A 487 -9.16 -28.35 3.34
CA GLU A 487 -9.06 -29.37 2.29
C GLU A 487 -8.88 -28.78 0.89
N HIS A 488 -9.30 -27.54 0.66
CA HIS A 488 -9.37 -26.90 -0.66
C HIS A 488 -8.42 -25.70 -0.87
N LEU A 489 -7.83 -25.13 0.18
CA LEU A 489 -7.03 -23.91 0.10
C LEU A 489 -5.81 -24.02 -0.83
N HIS A 490 -5.21 -25.22 -0.92
CA HIS A 490 -4.13 -25.52 -1.86
C HIS A 490 -4.49 -25.19 -3.32
N GLU A 491 -5.76 -25.30 -3.71
CA GLU A 491 -6.23 -25.04 -5.07
C GLU A 491 -6.23 -23.54 -5.40
N TRP A 492 -6.53 -22.69 -4.40
CA TRP A 492 -6.43 -21.24 -4.54
C TRP A 492 -4.96 -20.79 -4.53
N ILE A 493 -4.13 -21.42 -3.68
CA ILE A 493 -2.69 -21.17 -3.66
C ILE A 493 -2.07 -21.48 -5.03
N ASP A 494 -2.53 -22.54 -5.72
CA ASP A 494 -2.07 -22.86 -7.07
C ASP A 494 -2.34 -21.74 -8.08
N LEU A 495 -3.46 -21.01 -7.94
CA LEU A 495 -3.81 -19.88 -8.80
C LEU A 495 -2.95 -18.64 -8.51
N ILE A 496 -2.73 -18.33 -7.24
CA ILE A 496 -2.14 -17.05 -6.82
C ILE A 496 -0.62 -17.13 -6.71
N PHE A 497 -0.08 -18.20 -6.11
CA PHE A 497 1.35 -18.36 -5.84
C PHE A 497 1.97 -19.57 -6.54
N GLY A 498 1.15 -20.47 -7.08
CA GLY A 498 1.59 -21.76 -7.58
C GLY A 498 1.60 -21.90 -9.09
N TYR A 499 1.49 -23.14 -9.55
CA TYR A 499 1.78 -23.52 -10.93
C TYR A 499 0.74 -23.03 -11.95
N LYS A 500 -0.47 -22.66 -11.51
CA LYS A 500 -1.56 -22.10 -12.35
C LYS A 500 -1.50 -20.57 -12.47
N GLN A 501 -0.44 -19.91 -11.98
CA GLN A 501 -0.27 -18.46 -12.09
C GLN A 501 0.08 -18.01 -13.52
N LYS A 502 0.80 -18.84 -14.29
CA LYS A 502 1.27 -18.52 -15.64
C LYS A 502 1.26 -19.72 -16.59
N GLY A 503 1.48 -19.47 -17.88
CA GLY A 503 1.60 -20.52 -18.90
C GLY A 503 0.29 -21.22 -19.26
N SER A 504 0.38 -22.44 -19.82
CA SER A 504 -0.79 -23.22 -20.25
C SER A 504 -1.75 -23.55 -19.10
N GLU A 505 -1.21 -23.77 -17.91
CA GLU A 505 -2.00 -24.08 -16.71
C GLU A 505 -2.86 -22.89 -16.28
N ALA A 506 -2.34 -21.66 -16.40
CA ALA A 506 -3.13 -20.46 -16.18
C ALA A 506 -4.25 -20.31 -17.22
N ILE A 507 -3.99 -20.61 -18.50
CA ILE A 507 -5.02 -20.58 -19.55
C ILE A 507 -6.13 -21.59 -19.23
N GLY A 508 -5.74 -22.83 -18.89
CA GLY A 508 -6.67 -23.91 -18.53
C GLY A 508 -7.50 -23.61 -17.27
N ALA A 509 -6.91 -22.90 -16.30
CA ALA A 509 -7.58 -22.45 -15.08
C ALA A 509 -8.30 -21.09 -15.22
N HIS A 510 -8.27 -20.49 -16.41
CA HIS A 510 -8.82 -19.17 -16.71
C HIS A 510 -8.24 -18.05 -15.83
N ASN A 511 -6.92 -18.03 -15.64
CA ASN A 511 -6.20 -17.23 -14.66
C ASN A 511 -5.13 -16.31 -15.29
N VAL A 512 -5.42 -15.74 -16.46
CA VAL A 512 -4.45 -14.91 -17.22
C VAL A 512 -4.76 -13.42 -17.06
N PHE A 513 -3.87 -12.69 -16.39
CA PHE A 513 -3.96 -11.24 -16.17
C PHE A 513 -3.21 -10.46 -17.24
N HIS A 514 -3.34 -9.13 -17.21
CA HIS A 514 -2.62 -8.25 -18.12
C HIS A 514 -1.09 -8.47 -18.00
N PRO A 515 -0.34 -8.53 -19.11
CA PRO A 515 1.09 -8.88 -19.10
C PRO A 515 1.95 -8.00 -18.19
N LEU A 516 1.63 -6.70 -18.10
CA LEU A 516 2.34 -5.73 -17.24
C LEU A 516 2.23 -6.02 -15.75
N THR A 517 1.32 -6.90 -15.33
CA THR A 517 1.20 -7.28 -13.91
C THR A 517 2.24 -8.33 -13.51
N TYR A 518 2.84 -9.04 -14.47
CA TYR A 518 3.78 -10.13 -14.20
C TYR A 518 5.22 -9.64 -14.17
N GLU A 519 6.02 -10.28 -13.32
CA GLU A 519 7.47 -10.11 -13.32
C GLU A 519 8.08 -10.43 -14.68
N GLY A 520 8.97 -9.56 -15.16
CA GLY A 520 9.57 -9.71 -16.48
C GLY A 520 8.61 -9.44 -17.65
N GLY A 521 7.38 -8.99 -17.38
CA GLY A 521 6.41 -8.62 -18.42
C GLY A 521 6.85 -7.41 -19.25
N VAL A 522 7.66 -6.52 -18.66
CA VAL A 522 8.34 -5.40 -19.32
C VAL A 522 9.73 -5.22 -18.73
N ASP A 523 10.72 -4.98 -19.60
CA ASP A 523 12.04 -4.51 -19.19
C ASP A 523 12.09 -2.98 -19.21
N LEU A 524 11.89 -2.36 -18.06
CA LEU A 524 11.91 -0.90 -17.89
C LEU A 524 13.27 -0.26 -18.21
N ASN A 525 14.36 -1.04 -18.24
CA ASN A 525 15.69 -0.54 -18.61
C ASN A 525 15.89 -0.50 -20.12
N SER A 526 15.10 -1.28 -20.87
CA SER A 526 15.11 -1.27 -22.34
C SER A 526 14.32 -0.09 -22.94
N ILE A 527 13.50 0.60 -22.14
CA ILE A 527 12.70 1.74 -22.59
C ILE A 527 13.59 2.99 -22.68
N GLU A 528 13.86 3.44 -23.91
CA GLU A 528 14.67 4.64 -24.17
C GLU A 528 13.91 5.94 -23.91
N ASP A 529 12.62 5.99 -24.25
CA ASP A 529 11.80 7.20 -24.08
C ASP A 529 11.37 7.39 -22.62
N PRO A 530 11.72 8.54 -21.99
CA PRO A 530 11.39 8.78 -20.58
C PRO A 530 9.89 8.90 -20.30
N ASP A 531 9.08 9.39 -21.25
CA ASP A 531 7.62 9.52 -21.06
C ASP A 531 6.99 8.12 -21.04
N ASP A 532 7.38 7.25 -21.98
CA ASP A 532 6.95 5.85 -22.02
C ASP A 532 7.34 5.10 -20.74
N LYS A 533 8.57 5.34 -20.24
CA LYS A 533 9.05 4.72 -18.99
C LYS A 533 8.20 5.13 -17.79
N VAL A 534 7.86 6.42 -17.68
CA VAL A 534 6.99 6.93 -16.60
C VAL A 534 5.58 6.38 -16.74
N ALA A 535 5.02 6.33 -17.94
CA ALA A 535 3.70 5.77 -18.19
C ALA A 535 3.62 4.29 -17.79
N MET A 536 4.64 3.48 -18.15
CA MET A 536 4.70 2.07 -17.77
C MET A 536 4.86 1.87 -16.27
N LEU A 537 5.72 2.64 -15.60
CA LEU A 537 5.87 2.61 -14.15
C LEU A 537 4.55 2.96 -13.44
N THR A 538 3.85 3.99 -13.92
CA THR A 538 2.55 4.39 -13.39
C THR A 538 1.54 3.25 -13.52
N GLN A 539 1.47 2.60 -14.68
CA GLN A 539 0.60 1.45 -14.91
C GLN A 539 0.89 0.29 -13.95
N ILE A 540 2.16 -0.02 -13.71
CA ILE A 540 2.59 -1.09 -12.78
C ILE A 540 2.18 -0.77 -11.34
N LEU A 541 2.35 0.49 -10.91
CA LEU A 541 2.08 0.91 -9.54
C LEU A 541 0.59 1.09 -9.26
N GLU A 542 -0.22 1.52 -10.23
CA GLU A 542 -1.63 1.83 -10.02
C GLU A 542 -2.58 0.65 -10.27
N PHE A 543 -2.21 -0.30 -11.12
CA PHE A 543 -3.12 -1.38 -11.55
C PHE A 543 -2.80 -2.76 -10.98
N GLY A 544 -1.88 -2.81 -10.01
CA GLY A 544 -1.57 -4.00 -9.24
C GLY A 544 -0.53 -4.91 -9.89
N GLN A 545 0.16 -5.67 -9.04
CA GLN A 545 1.23 -6.58 -9.44
C GLN A 545 0.88 -8.02 -9.04
N THR A 546 1.20 -8.99 -9.89
CA THR A 546 1.07 -10.42 -9.61
C THR A 546 2.18 -10.83 -8.60
N PRO A 547 1.87 -11.62 -7.55
CA PRO A 547 2.86 -12.04 -6.57
C PRO A 547 3.95 -12.88 -7.26
N LYS A 548 5.13 -12.96 -6.64
CA LYS A 548 6.16 -13.88 -7.11
C LYS A 548 5.64 -15.32 -7.05
N GLN A 549 5.86 -16.09 -8.11
CA GLN A 549 5.51 -17.51 -8.12
C GLN A 549 6.44 -18.26 -7.16
N LEU A 550 5.85 -18.96 -6.19
CA LEU A 550 6.55 -19.73 -5.17
C LEU A 550 6.64 -21.22 -5.53
N PHE A 551 5.62 -21.75 -6.20
CA PHE A 551 5.53 -23.17 -6.51
C PHE A 551 5.31 -23.40 -8.01
N VAL A 552 5.99 -24.40 -8.57
CA VAL A 552 5.90 -24.78 -9.99
C VAL A 552 5.23 -26.13 -10.20
N THR A 553 4.84 -26.80 -9.11
CA THR A 553 4.06 -28.04 -9.08
C THR A 553 2.76 -27.82 -8.32
N PRO A 554 1.77 -28.73 -8.46
CA PRO A 554 0.55 -28.68 -7.67
C PRO A 554 0.85 -28.61 -6.17
N HIS A 555 0.25 -27.63 -5.50
CA HIS A 555 0.42 -27.41 -4.08
C HIS A 555 -0.19 -28.58 -3.31
N PRO A 556 0.52 -29.17 -2.34
CA PRO A 556 -0.01 -30.33 -1.66
C PRO A 556 -1.16 -29.96 -0.72
N ARG A 557 -2.07 -30.91 -0.52
CA ARG A 557 -3.22 -30.77 0.40
C ARG A 557 -2.76 -30.70 1.86
N ARG A 558 -3.52 -29.99 2.69
CA ARG A 558 -3.37 -30.05 4.15
C ARG A 558 -3.74 -31.44 4.64
N ILE A 559 -3.01 -31.98 5.63
CA ILE A 559 -3.32 -33.29 6.20
C ILE A 559 -4.45 -33.08 7.22
N THR A 560 -5.69 -33.35 6.80
CA THR A 560 -6.83 -33.31 7.72
C THR A 560 -6.98 -34.66 8.44
N PRO A 561 -7.10 -34.68 9.79
CA PRO A 561 -7.38 -35.92 10.49
C PRO A 561 -8.79 -36.40 10.10
N LYS A 562 -8.85 -37.46 9.29
CA LYS A 562 -10.12 -38.14 9.01
C LYS A 562 -10.65 -38.70 10.32
N PHE A 563 -11.69 -38.09 10.89
CA PHE A 563 -12.53 -38.76 11.88
C PHE A 563 -13.12 -39.99 11.19
N LYS A 564 -12.50 -41.16 11.40
CA LYS A 564 -13.16 -42.43 11.14
C LYS A 564 -14.35 -42.46 12.09
N SER A 565 -15.56 -42.23 11.58
CA SER A 565 -16.73 -42.69 12.30
C SER A 565 -16.52 -44.19 12.52
N LEU A 566 -16.39 -44.58 13.77
CA LEU A 566 -16.48 -45.97 14.15
C LEU A 566 -17.90 -46.38 13.77
N SER A 567 -18.06 -46.97 12.59
CA SER A 567 -19.25 -47.75 12.28
C SER A 567 -19.33 -48.81 13.38
N GLN A 568 -20.29 -48.65 14.29
CA GLN A 568 -20.71 -49.71 15.17
C GLN A 568 -21.11 -50.88 14.28
N ALA A 569 -20.23 -51.88 14.18
CA ALA A 569 -20.59 -53.17 13.66
C ALA A 569 -21.70 -53.71 14.56
N SER A 570 -22.92 -53.73 14.03
CA SER A 570 -24.06 -54.41 14.61
C SER A 570 -23.75 -55.89 14.70
N SER A 571 -23.38 -56.35 15.90
CA SER A 571 -23.31 -57.77 16.23
C SER A 571 -24.73 -58.35 16.21
N TYR A 572 -25.12 -58.91 15.05
CA TYR A 572 -26.26 -59.80 14.93
C TYR A 572 -25.95 -61.10 15.70
N ASN A 573 -26.61 -61.28 16.83
CA ASN A 573 -26.71 -62.57 17.51
C ASN A 573 -27.56 -63.52 16.66
N ALA A 574 -26.95 -64.56 16.09
CA ALA A 574 -27.66 -65.68 15.51
C ALA A 574 -28.05 -66.66 16.65
N SER A 575 -29.35 -66.73 16.95
CA SER A 575 -29.94 -67.74 17.82
C SER A 575 -30.03 -69.08 17.08
N MET A 576 -29.20 -70.05 17.46
CA MET A 576 -29.35 -71.45 17.08
C MET A 576 -30.45 -72.09 17.93
N THR A 577 -31.59 -72.41 17.31
CA THR A 577 -32.60 -73.32 17.83
C THR A 577 -32.14 -74.76 17.58
N ASP A 578 -31.84 -75.49 18.63
CA ASP A 578 -31.57 -76.93 18.57
C ASP A 578 -32.80 -77.68 19.12
N SER A 579 -33.34 -78.61 18.32
CA SER A 579 -34.44 -79.51 18.70
C SER A 579 -33.97 -80.96 18.53
N PRO A 580 -34.22 -81.85 19.51
CA PRO A 580 -33.57 -83.15 19.54
C PRO A 580 -34.34 -84.21 18.73
N GLY A 581 -33.63 -84.87 17.81
CA GLY A 581 -34.07 -86.08 17.11
C GLY A 581 -33.32 -87.33 17.58
N ARG A 582 -34.00 -88.14 18.39
CA ARG A 582 -33.78 -89.59 18.61
C ARG A 582 -33.95 -90.33 17.25
N LEU A 583 -33.18 -91.35 16.82
CA LEU A 583 -32.97 -92.71 17.36
C LEU A 583 -31.99 -93.52 16.47
N GLN A 584 -31.25 -94.44 17.12
CA GLN A 584 -30.85 -95.82 16.74
C GLN A 584 -30.07 -96.14 15.45
N GLY A 585 -28.99 -96.92 15.66
CA GLY A 585 -28.21 -97.66 14.66
C GLY A 585 -26.84 -97.99 15.20
#